data_AF-A0A2M7ABG2-F1
#
_entry.id   AF-A0A2M7ABG2-F1
#
_cell.length_a   1.000
_cell.length_b   1.000
_cell.length_c   1.000
_cell.angle_alpha   90.00
_cell.angle_beta   90.00
_cell.angle_gamma   90.00
#
_symmetry.space_group_name_H-M   'P 1'
#
loop_
_entity.id
_entity.type
_entity.pdbx_description
1 polymer ?
#
loop_
_entity_poly.entity_id
_entity_poly.type
_entity_poly.pdbx_seq_one_letter_code
_entity_poly.pdbx_strand_id
1 'polypeptide(L)'
;MITYLQFWIADEPERLSNANFGTWFLLFPTKHHWKEMADIKGIEEGLVWLVNNYKKDGIESLSIPALGCGLGWLDWGIVGPLLCNYLQDLDIPVNLYLPIEKKIPEVQLSKDILLGENL
;
A
#
# COMPACT_ATOMS: atom_id res chain seq x y z
N MET A 1 38.60 13.35 -5.01
CA MET A 1 37.55 14.38 -5.12
C MET A 1 36.36 13.70 -5.77
N ILE A 2 35.15 13.79 -5.18
CA ILE A 2 34.06 12.79 -5.13
C ILE A 2 34.32 11.83 -3.94
N THR A 3 33.53 11.71 -2.87
CA THR A 3 32.20 12.22 -2.47
C THR A 3 32.07 12.12 -0.94
N TYR A 4 32.39 13.17 -0.18
CA TYR A 4 31.98 13.25 1.23
C TYR A 4 30.46 13.40 1.37
N LEU A 5 29.78 13.85 0.32
CA LEU A 5 28.33 14.09 0.31
C LEU A 5 27.50 12.79 0.43
N GLN A 6 28.01 11.65 -0.05
CA GLN A 6 27.28 10.37 0.04
C GLN A 6 27.18 9.84 1.48
N PHE A 7 28.15 10.15 2.34
CA PHE A 7 28.15 9.72 3.74
C PHE A 7 27.21 10.57 4.62
N TRP A 8 26.83 11.77 4.17
CA TRP A 8 25.89 12.64 4.89
C TRP A 8 24.43 12.34 4.57
N ILE A 9 24.16 11.63 3.47
CA ILE A 9 22.80 11.25 3.03
C ILE A 9 22.48 9.81 3.45
N ALA A 10 23.49 9.01 3.80
CA ALA A 10 23.27 7.69 4.36
C ALA A 10 22.60 7.84 5.74
N ASP A 11 21.36 7.34 5.85
CA ASP A 11 20.51 7.34 7.05
C ASP A 11 21.26 6.83 8.28
N GLU A 12 21.77 7.75 9.10
CA GLU A 12 21.97 7.51 10.54
C GLU A 12 20.66 7.94 11.24
N PRO A 13 19.74 7.01 11.58
CA PRO A 13 18.47 7.35 12.23
C PRO A 13 18.66 8.04 13.59
N GLU A 14 19.86 7.96 14.15
CA GLU A 14 20.31 8.58 15.40
C GLU A 14 20.36 10.12 15.35
N ARG A 15 20.37 10.75 14.15
CA ARG A 15 20.43 12.22 14.01
C ARG A 15 19.08 12.92 13.98
N LEU A 16 17.98 12.18 14.03
CA LEU A 16 16.65 12.76 14.14
C LEU A 16 16.31 12.98 15.62
N SER A 17 16.89 14.02 16.22
CA SER A 17 16.61 14.39 17.62
C SER A 17 15.14 14.76 17.89
N ASN A 18 14.35 14.94 16.82
CA ASN A 18 12.89 15.06 16.80
C ASN A 18 12.31 14.19 15.65
N ALA A 19 12.78 12.95 15.50
CA ALA A 19 12.12 12.00 14.60
C ALA A 19 10.65 11.96 14.99
N ASN A 20 9.75 12.18 14.03
CA ASN A 20 8.35 12.01 14.26
C ASN A 20 8.10 10.50 14.41
N PHE A 21 8.31 9.96 15.62
CA PHE A 21 8.19 8.53 15.92
C PHE A 21 6.79 7.98 15.63
N GLY A 22 5.81 8.85 15.33
CA GLY A 22 4.40 8.51 15.13
C GLY A 22 3.96 8.22 13.70
N THR A 23 4.85 8.19 12.69
CA THR A 23 4.41 7.82 11.33
C THR A 23 5.45 6.98 10.61
N TRP A 24 5.05 5.76 10.24
CA TRP A 24 5.90 4.77 9.58
C TRP A 24 5.49 4.62 8.11
N PHE A 25 6.48 4.35 7.25
CA PHE A 25 6.24 4.05 5.84
C PHE A 25 6.54 2.58 5.59
N LEU A 26 5.51 1.79 5.31
CA LEU A 26 5.68 0.43 4.80
C LEU A 26 5.94 0.51 3.29
N LEU A 27 7.18 0.21 2.87
CA LEU A 27 7.53 0.13 1.46
C LEU A 27 6.88 -1.12 0.86
N PHE A 28 5.78 -0.92 0.13
CA PHE A 28 4.99 -1.99 -0.45
C PHE A 28 5.38 -2.19 -1.92
N PRO A 29 6.17 -3.22 -2.28
CA PRO A 29 6.60 -3.44 -3.65
C PRO A 29 5.41 -3.85 -4.52
N THR A 30 5.16 -3.10 -5.59
CA THR A 30 4.09 -3.41 -6.56
C THR A 30 4.62 -3.91 -7.90
N LYS A 31 5.95 -3.92 -8.09
CA LYS A 31 6.63 -4.37 -9.32
C LYS A 31 8.09 -4.71 -9.04
N HIS A 32 8.67 -5.55 -9.89
CA HIS A 32 10.09 -5.91 -9.82
C HIS A 32 10.98 -4.86 -10.46
N HIS A 33 10.64 -4.41 -11.66
CA HIS A 33 11.34 -3.33 -12.34
C HIS A 33 10.40 -2.16 -12.67
N TRP A 34 10.89 -0.92 -12.58
CA TRP A 34 10.03 0.26 -12.70
C TRP A 34 9.31 0.41 -14.05
N LYS A 35 9.88 -0.17 -15.12
CA LYS A 35 9.33 -0.19 -16.49
C LYS A 35 8.25 -1.26 -16.72
N GLU A 36 8.09 -2.19 -15.78
CA GLU A 36 7.13 -3.28 -15.90
C GLU A 36 5.75 -2.86 -15.39
N MET A 37 4.73 -3.62 -15.80
CA MET A 37 3.41 -3.54 -15.18
C MET A 37 3.48 -3.97 -13.71
N ALA A 38 2.51 -3.56 -12.91
CA ALA A 38 2.44 -4.01 -11.53
C ALA A 38 2.10 -5.51 -11.47
N ASP A 39 2.69 -6.20 -10.49
CA ASP A 39 2.48 -7.62 -10.24
C ASP A 39 1.36 -7.79 -9.21
N ILE A 40 0.18 -8.22 -9.67
CA ILE A 40 -0.97 -8.48 -8.81
C ILE A 40 -0.68 -9.57 -7.77
N LYS A 41 0.15 -10.56 -8.12
CA LYS A 41 0.48 -11.66 -7.23
C LYS A 41 1.40 -11.19 -6.10
N GLY A 42 2.45 -10.44 -6.42
CA GLY A 42 3.29 -9.80 -5.42
C GLY A 42 2.51 -8.85 -4.52
N ILE A 43 1.48 -8.18 -5.05
CA ILE A 43 0.57 -7.37 -4.23
C ILE A 43 -0.20 -8.23 -3.23
N GLU A 44 -0.80 -9.33 -3.67
CA GLU A 44 -1.51 -10.25 -2.79
C GLU A 44 -0.58 -10.84 -1.71
N GLU A 45 0.63 -11.27 -2.08
CA GLU A 45 1.63 -11.76 -1.13
C GLU A 45 2.00 -10.71 -0.06
N GLY A 46 2.10 -9.44 -0.46
CA GLY A 46 2.30 -8.32 0.46
C GLY A 46 1.12 -8.07 1.40
N LEU A 47 -0.12 -8.26 0.93
CA LEU A 47 -1.32 -8.17 1.77
C LEU A 47 -1.40 -9.30 2.79
N VAL A 48 -1.08 -10.54 2.37
CA VAL A 48 -0.96 -11.69 3.28
C VAL A 48 0.07 -11.40 4.36
N TRP A 49 1.22 -10.82 4.01
CA TRP A 49 2.22 -10.43 5.00
C TRP A 49 1.67 -9.37 5.96
N LEU A 50 1.03 -8.32 5.45
CA LEU A 50 0.47 -7.25 6.26
C LEU A 50 -0.52 -7.78 7.31
N VAL A 51 -1.49 -8.58 6.90
CA VAL A 51 -2.51 -9.18 7.81
C VAL A 51 -1.86 -10.04 8.89
N ASN A 52 -0.79 -10.77 8.56
CA ASN A 52 -0.10 -11.65 9.51
C ASN A 52 0.81 -10.91 10.49
N ASN A 53 1.26 -9.69 10.19
CA ASN A 53 2.32 -9.01 10.95
C ASN A 53 1.89 -7.71 11.64
N TYR A 54 0.79 -7.05 11.22
CA TYR A 54 0.44 -5.70 11.72
C TYR A 54 0.36 -5.61 13.26
N LYS A 55 -0.19 -6.62 13.93
CA LYS A 55 -0.28 -6.68 15.40
C LYS A 55 1.09 -6.81 16.06
N LYS A 56 1.94 -7.67 15.50
CA LYS A 56 3.29 -7.93 16.01
C LYS A 56 4.17 -6.67 15.87
N ASP A 57 3.97 -5.95 14.78
CA ASP A 57 4.75 -4.75 14.45
C ASP A 57 4.15 -3.48 15.06
N GLY A 58 3.05 -3.58 15.83
CA GLY A 58 2.44 -2.46 16.56
C GLY A 58 1.77 -1.43 15.65
N ILE A 59 1.27 -1.84 14.48
CA ILE A 59 0.54 -0.96 13.57
C ILE A 59 -0.88 -0.76 14.12
N GLU A 60 -1.20 0.47 14.51
CA GLU A 60 -2.48 0.84 15.13
C GLU A 60 -3.47 1.48 14.15
N SER A 61 -3.00 1.95 13.00
CA SER A 61 -3.83 2.47 11.90
C SER A 61 -3.08 2.40 10.58
N LEU A 62 -3.80 2.36 9.47
CA LEU A 62 -3.22 2.19 8.14
C LEU A 62 -3.87 3.15 7.13
N SER A 63 -3.03 3.77 6.30
CA SER A 63 -3.45 4.47 5.09
C SER A 63 -2.78 3.80 3.90
N ILE A 64 -3.57 3.35 2.93
CA ILE A 64 -3.09 2.55 1.79
C ILE A 64 -3.66 3.09 0.47
N PRO A 65 -2.82 3.31 -0.56
CA PRO A 65 -3.30 3.76 -1.87
C PRO A 65 -3.79 2.58 -2.72
N ALA A 66 -4.45 2.88 -3.84
CA ALA A 66 -4.80 1.90 -4.86
C ALA A 66 -3.57 1.27 -5.53
N LEU A 67 -3.05 0.20 -4.92
CA LEU A 67 -1.78 -0.43 -5.27
C LEU A 67 -1.74 -0.86 -6.74
N GLY A 68 -0.80 -0.28 -7.50
CA GLY A 68 -0.57 -0.64 -8.90
C GLY A 68 -1.61 -0.12 -9.91
N CYS A 69 -2.65 0.62 -9.49
CA CYS A 69 -3.68 1.13 -10.40
C CYS A 69 -3.29 2.37 -11.21
N GLY A 70 -2.26 3.11 -10.78
CA GLY A 70 -1.72 4.26 -11.51
C GLY A 70 -0.75 3.83 -12.61
N LEU A 71 0.54 4.14 -12.44
CA LEU A 71 1.61 3.76 -13.39
C LEU A 71 1.87 2.24 -13.49
N GLY A 72 1.22 1.43 -12.65
CA GLY A 72 1.26 -0.03 -12.71
C GLY A 72 0.21 -0.64 -13.64
N TRP A 73 -0.74 0.16 -14.13
CA TRP A 73 -1.78 -0.20 -15.10
C TRP A 73 -2.78 -1.29 -14.68
N LEU A 74 -2.83 -1.65 -13.40
CA LEU A 74 -3.86 -2.58 -12.90
C LEU A 74 -5.24 -1.92 -12.89
N ASP A 75 -6.28 -2.70 -13.17
CA ASP A 75 -7.66 -2.22 -13.12
C ASP A 75 -8.16 -2.18 -11.67
N TRP A 76 -8.84 -1.09 -11.30
CA TRP A 76 -9.41 -0.95 -9.96
C TRP A 76 -10.49 -2.00 -9.67
N GLY A 77 -11.25 -2.42 -10.67
CA GLY A 77 -12.24 -3.49 -10.53
C GLY A 77 -11.63 -4.85 -10.16
N ILE A 78 -10.31 -5.00 -10.28
CA ILE A 78 -9.56 -6.18 -9.82
C ILE A 78 -8.89 -5.90 -8.47
N VAL A 79 -8.18 -4.77 -8.36
CA VAL A 79 -7.37 -4.45 -7.17
C VAL A 79 -8.24 -4.02 -5.98
N GLY A 80 -9.31 -3.27 -6.21
CA GLY A 80 -10.21 -2.79 -5.16
C GLY A 80 -10.79 -3.94 -4.34
N PRO A 81 -11.45 -4.94 -4.98
CA PRO A 81 -11.95 -6.11 -4.27
C PRO A 81 -10.84 -6.92 -3.57
N LEU A 82 -9.68 -7.09 -4.22
CA LEU A 82 -8.53 -7.75 -3.60
C LEU A 82 -8.10 -7.04 -2.31
N LEU A 83 -7.92 -5.71 -2.35
CA LEU A 83 -7.56 -4.91 -1.18
C LEU A 83 -8.62 -5.05 -0.08
N CYS A 84 -9.89 -4.83 -0.41
CA CYS A 84 -10.98 -4.90 0.56
C CYS A 84 -11.08 -6.28 1.23
N ASN A 85 -10.86 -7.37 0.48
CA ASN A 85 -10.89 -8.73 1.01
C ASN A 85 -9.88 -8.98 2.12
N TYR A 86 -8.67 -8.41 2.03
CA TYR A 86 -7.63 -8.56 3.06
C TYR A 86 -7.72 -7.48 4.15
N LEU A 87 -8.06 -6.24 3.77
CA LEU A 87 -8.07 -5.12 4.71
C LEU A 87 -9.23 -5.19 5.70
N GLN A 88 -10.33 -5.87 5.38
CA GLN A 88 -11.45 -6.09 6.32
C GLN A 88 -11.06 -6.97 7.53
N ASP A 89 -10.00 -7.78 7.41
CA ASP A 89 -9.51 -8.65 8.50
C ASP A 89 -8.63 -7.88 9.51
N LEU A 90 -8.31 -6.62 9.21
CA LEU A 90 -7.54 -5.76 10.09
C LEU A 90 -8.44 -5.13 11.15
N ASP A 91 -8.13 -5.39 12.42
CA ASP A 91 -8.85 -4.85 13.58
C ASP A 91 -8.30 -3.47 13.98
N ILE A 92 -8.06 -2.62 12.97
CA ILE A 92 -7.51 -1.26 13.08
C ILE A 92 -8.20 -0.34 12.06
N PRO A 93 -8.23 0.99 12.28
CA PRO A 93 -8.72 1.92 11.29
C PRO A 93 -7.89 1.87 10.00
N VAL A 94 -8.55 1.67 8.85
CA VAL A 94 -7.93 1.64 7.53
C VAL A 94 -8.55 2.70 6.63
N ASN A 95 -7.72 3.56 6.04
CA ASN A 95 -8.10 4.49 4.98
C ASN A 95 -7.57 3.96 3.64
N LEU A 96 -8.48 3.54 2.75
CA LEU A 96 -8.16 3.12 1.38
C LEU A 96 -8.41 4.27 0.41
N TYR A 97 -7.37 4.71 -0.30
CA TYR A 97 -7.45 5.81 -1.26
C TYR A 97 -7.60 5.30 -2.69
N LEU A 98 -8.57 5.87 -3.41
CA LEU A 98 -8.88 5.52 -4.79
C LEU A 98 -7.79 6.00 -5.78
N PRO A 99 -7.69 5.40 -6.98
CA PRO A 99 -6.83 5.91 -8.04
C PRO A 99 -7.15 7.36 -8.38
N ILE A 100 -6.12 8.20 -8.54
CA ILE A 100 -6.27 9.64 -8.80
C ILE A 100 -6.32 9.92 -10.30
N GLU A 101 -5.62 9.12 -11.10
CA GLU A 101 -5.39 9.38 -12.52
C GLU A 101 -6.58 9.03 -13.41
N LYS A 102 -7.54 8.26 -12.89
CA LYS A 102 -8.70 7.76 -13.65
C LYS A 102 -9.98 7.92 -12.85
N LYS A 103 -11.05 8.35 -13.53
CA LYS A 103 -12.39 8.29 -12.96
C LYS A 103 -12.83 6.83 -12.88
N ILE A 104 -13.08 6.36 -11.66
CA ILE A 104 -13.59 5.02 -11.41
C ILE A 104 -15.10 5.00 -11.71
N PRO A 105 -15.60 4.04 -12.51
CA PRO A 105 -17.03 3.83 -12.68
C PRO A 105 -17.71 3.59 -11.33
N GLU A 106 -18.87 4.22 -11.10
CA GLU A 106 -19.60 4.11 -9.82
C GLU A 106 -19.92 2.66 -9.44
N VAL A 107 -20.17 1.79 -10.43
CA VAL A 107 -20.40 0.36 -10.23
C VAL A 107 -19.21 -0.33 -9.55
N GLN A 108 -17.96 0.10 -9.81
CA GLN A 108 -16.77 -0.47 -9.17
C GLN A 108 -16.51 0.07 -7.76
N LEU A 109 -17.33 1.02 -7.29
CA LEU A 109 -17.28 1.57 -5.94
C LEU A 109 -18.39 1.01 -5.04
N SER A 110 -19.29 0.19 -5.59
CA SER A 110 -20.36 -0.40 -4.78
C SER A 110 -19.79 -1.40 -3.77
N LYS A 111 -20.43 -1.46 -2.61
CA LYS A 111 -20.09 -2.40 -1.53
C LYS A 111 -20.10 -3.84 -2.03
N ASP A 112 -21.09 -4.17 -2.84
CA ASP A 112 -21.31 -5.51 -3.37
C ASP A 112 -20.16 -5.99 -4.28
N ILE A 113 -19.54 -5.07 -5.02
CA ILE A 113 -18.37 -5.38 -5.86
C ILE A 113 -17.09 -5.43 -5.02
N LEU A 114 -16.90 -4.47 -4.11
CA LEU A 114 -15.68 -4.37 -3.31
C LEU A 114 -15.55 -5.46 -2.25
N LEU A 115 -16.65 -5.90 -1.64
CA LEU A 115 -16.64 -6.89 -0.57
C LEU A 115 -17.19 -8.25 -1.01
N GLY A 116 -17.56 -8.39 -2.30
CA GLY A 116 -18.22 -9.61 -2.78
C GLY A 116 -19.57 -9.87 -2.09
N GLU A 117 -20.18 -8.86 -1.46
CA GLU A 117 -21.51 -8.94 -0.85
C GLU A 117 -22.58 -8.92 -1.96
N ASN A 118 -22.68 -9.98 -2.77
CA ASN A 118 -23.80 -10.16 -3.70
C ASN A 118 -24.45 -11.54 -3.47
N LEU A 119 -25.68 -11.49 -2.93
CA LEU A 119 -26.79 -12.46 -2.97
C LEU A 119 -26.54 -13.92 -2.52
#